data_AF-A0A534DKE8-F1
#
_entry.id   AF-A0A534DKE8-F1
#
_cell.length_a   1.000
_cell.length_b   1.000
_cell.length_c   1.000
_cell.angle_alpha   90.00
_cell.angle_beta   90.00
_cell.angle_gamma   90.00
#
_symmetry.space_group_name_H-M   'P 1'
#
loop_
_entity.id
_entity.type
_entity.pdbx_description
1 polymer ?
#
loop_
_entity_poly.entity_id
_entity_poly.type
_entity_poly.pdbx_seq_one_letter_code
_entity_poly.pdbx_strand_id
1 'polypeptide(L)'
;MLTQPQIDKLKQHPGFGWITALTSTAIRELVAQGALQLSLLDQKNLAEITSPDYPGERLMVCHNPLLEQERKRKREALLEATEKGLEKIRKEVARRKKKPLKAEEIGVKVGKVLGRYKVGKHFDYQMGEGRFAWSRRPES
;
A
#
# COMPACT_ATOMS: atom_id res chain seq x y z
N MET A 1 -17.36 6.92 30.32
CA MET A 1 -15.90 7.01 30.30
C MET A 1 -15.38 6.68 31.69
N LEU A 2 -14.41 5.78 31.80
CA LEU A 2 -13.68 5.51 33.04
C LEU A 2 -12.81 6.72 33.34
N THR A 3 -12.90 7.23 34.56
CA THR A 3 -12.06 8.34 35.00
C THR A 3 -10.65 7.83 35.30
N GLN A 4 -9.65 8.73 35.29
CA GLN A 4 -8.27 8.35 35.57
C GLN A 4 -8.11 7.58 36.90
N PRO A 5 -8.77 7.96 38.02
CA PRO A 5 -8.72 7.18 39.26
C PRO A 5 -9.29 5.76 39.14
N GLN A 6 -10.28 5.51 38.28
CA GLN A 6 -10.82 4.18 38.04
C GLN A 6 -9.85 3.33 37.21
N ILE A 7 -9.22 3.94 36.21
CA ILE A 7 -8.17 3.29 35.41
C ILE A 7 -6.98 2.91 36.29
N ASP A 8 -6.57 3.78 37.21
CA ASP A 8 -5.42 3.51 38.08
C ASP A 8 -5.69 2.38 39.07
N LYS A 9 -6.95 2.20 39.51
CA LYS A 9 -7.36 1.00 40.27
C LYS A 9 -7.29 -0.26 39.40
N LEU A 10 -7.74 -0.21 38.16
CA LEU A 10 -7.68 -1.37 37.24
C LEU A 10 -6.24 -1.79 36.94
N LYS A 11 -5.31 -0.85 36.82
CA LYS A 11 -3.87 -1.14 36.65
C LYS A 11 -3.26 -1.94 37.81
N GLN A 12 -3.85 -1.90 39.00
CA GLN A 12 -3.36 -2.65 40.17
C GLN A 12 -3.68 -4.15 40.09
N HIS A 13 -4.50 -4.58 39.12
CA HIS A 13 -4.90 -5.97 38.93
C HIS A 13 -4.30 -6.54 37.63
N PRO A 14 -3.17 -7.26 37.70
CA PRO A 14 -2.55 -7.87 36.52
C PRO A 14 -3.53 -8.83 35.83
N GLY A 15 -3.66 -8.73 34.51
CA GLY A 15 -4.56 -9.55 33.69
C GLY A 15 -5.88 -8.86 33.30
N PHE A 16 -6.22 -7.72 33.90
CA PHE A 16 -7.38 -6.93 33.50
C PHE A 16 -7.00 -5.84 32.49
N GLY A 17 -7.65 -5.86 31.33
CA GLY A 17 -7.67 -4.75 30.37
C GLY A 17 -8.92 -3.89 30.55
N TRP A 18 -8.93 -2.68 29.96
CA TRP A 18 -10.12 -1.84 29.92
C TRP A 18 -10.31 -1.22 28.55
N ILE A 19 -11.58 -0.99 28.21
CA ILE A 19 -12.00 -0.21 27.05
C ILE A 19 -12.85 0.93 27.59
N THR A 20 -12.57 2.16 27.15
CA THR A 20 -13.38 3.31 27.55
C THR A 20 -13.47 4.36 26.46
N ALA A 21 -14.51 5.18 26.52
CA ALA A 21 -14.71 6.30 25.61
C ALA A 21 -13.89 7.52 26.03
N LEU A 22 -13.37 8.30 25.08
CA LEU A 22 -12.67 9.56 25.35
C LEU A 22 -13.66 10.72 25.56
N THR A 23 -13.28 11.75 26.33
CA THR A 23 -14.03 13.02 26.35
C THR A 23 -13.81 13.81 25.07
N SER A 24 -14.71 14.74 24.79
CA SER A 24 -14.55 15.73 23.72
C SER A 24 -13.26 16.56 23.87
N THR A 25 -12.87 16.92 25.09
CA THR A 25 -11.61 17.65 25.36
C THR A 25 -10.38 16.82 24.99
N ALA A 26 -10.32 15.57 25.42
CA ALA A 26 -9.22 14.67 25.09
C ALA A 26 -9.14 14.40 23.57
N ILE A 27 -10.30 14.27 22.91
CA ILE A 27 -10.37 14.15 21.45
C ILE A 27 -9.77 15.40 20.78
N ARG A 28 -10.11 16.61 21.24
CA ARG A 28 -9.57 17.86 20.69
C ARG A 28 -8.05 17.96 20.85
N GLU A 29 -7.51 17.54 21.98
CA GLU A 29 -6.05 17.52 22.21
C GLU A 29 -5.35 16.54 21.25
N LEU A 30 -5.91 15.35 21.06
CA LEU A 30 -5.37 14.36 20.11
C LEU A 30 -5.43 14.86 18.67
N VAL A 31 -6.47 15.61 18.31
CA VAL A 31 -6.57 16.28 17.00
C VAL A 31 -5.48 17.34 16.86
N ALA A 32 -5.30 18.21 17.85
CA ALA A 32 -4.31 19.29 17.82
C ALA A 32 -2.87 18.76 17.74
N GLN A 33 -2.61 17.60 18.35
CA GLN A 33 -1.31 16.91 18.30
C GLN A 33 -1.10 16.12 17.00
N GLY A 34 -2.09 16.07 16.11
CA GLY A 34 -2.06 15.23 14.91
C GLY A 34 -2.08 13.73 15.18
N ALA A 35 -2.33 13.32 16.43
CA ALA A 35 -2.44 11.93 16.85
C ALA A 35 -3.77 11.29 16.42
N LEU A 36 -4.79 12.12 16.16
CA LEU A 36 -6.07 11.68 15.58
C LEU A 36 -6.22 12.25 14.16
N GLN A 37 -6.17 11.36 13.17
CA GLN A 37 -6.40 11.71 11.77
C GLN A 37 -7.91 11.88 11.51
N LEU A 38 -8.39 13.12 11.57
CA LEU A 38 -9.81 13.47 11.42
C LEU A 38 -10.47 12.93 10.15
N SER A 39 -9.73 12.86 9.04
CA SER A 39 -10.23 12.33 7.77
C SER A 39 -10.72 10.87 7.85
N LEU A 40 -10.38 10.13 8.91
CA LEU A 40 -10.89 8.79 9.19
C LEU A 40 -12.33 8.77 9.73
N LEU A 41 -12.79 9.89 10.31
CA LEU A 41 -14.06 10.03 10.99
C LEU A 41 -15.03 11.00 10.27
N ASP A 42 -14.54 11.71 9.25
CA ASP A 42 -15.30 12.70 8.50
C ASP A 42 -16.36 12.08 7.55
N GLN A 43 -16.27 10.78 7.25
CA GLN A 43 -17.23 10.07 6.38
C GLN A 43 -17.95 8.95 7.12
N LYS A 44 -19.29 8.90 6.98
CA LYS A 44 -20.17 7.84 7.50
C LYS A 44 -20.02 6.50 6.73
N ASN A 45 -18.79 6.04 6.53
CA ASN A 45 -18.47 4.85 5.73
C ASN A 45 -17.97 3.68 6.60
N LEU A 46 -18.50 3.57 7.81
CA LEU A 46 -18.30 2.41 8.67
C LEU A 46 -19.43 1.40 8.42
N ALA A 47 -19.09 0.21 7.95
CA ALA A 47 -20.00 -0.90 7.77
C ALA A 47 -19.63 -2.03 8.75
N GLU A 48 -20.63 -2.54 9.47
CA GLU A 48 -20.49 -3.77 10.22
C GLU A 48 -20.77 -4.96 9.30
N ILE A 49 -19.89 -5.96 9.31
CA ILE A 49 -20.07 -7.20 8.55
C ILE A 49 -19.80 -8.42 9.43
N THR A 50 -20.37 -9.55 9.05
CA THR A 50 -20.06 -10.86 9.61
C THR A 50 -19.48 -11.76 8.51
N SER A 51 -18.63 -12.70 8.88
CA SER A 51 -18.04 -13.67 7.94
C SER A 51 -17.96 -15.05 8.58
N PRO A 52 -18.29 -16.13 7.84
CA PRO A 52 -18.06 -17.50 8.30
C PRO A 52 -16.59 -17.81 8.64
N ASP A 53 -15.65 -17.09 8.01
CA ASP A 53 -14.21 -17.22 8.29
C ASP A 53 -13.83 -16.66 9.68
N TYR A 54 -14.70 -15.84 10.29
CA TYR A 54 -14.51 -15.19 11.59
C TYR A 54 -15.76 -15.37 12.46
N PRO A 55 -16.07 -16.61 12.89
CA PRO A 55 -17.31 -16.91 13.58
C PRO A 55 -17.35 -16.27 14.97
N GLY A 56 -18.46 -15.58 15.27
CA GLY A 56 -18.66 -14.90 16.55
C GLY A 56 -17.98 -13.52 16.67
N GLU A 57 -17.26 -13.09 15.64
CA GLU A 57 -16.65 -11.77 15.60
C GLU A 57 -17.55 -10.72 14.93
N ARG A 58 -17.43 -9.48 15.42
CA ARG A 58 -18.10 -8.31 14.84
C ARG A 58 -17.08 -7.50 14.06
N LEU A 59 -17.06 -7.66 12.74
CA LEU A 59 -16.06 -7.02 11.88
C LEU A 59 -16.55 -5.63 11.47
N MET A 60 -15.65 -4.64 11.54
CA MET A 60 -15.92 -3.27 11.12
C MET A 60 -15.03 -2.93 9.92
N VAL A 61 -15.64 -2.48 8.82
CA VAL A 61 -14.93 -2.01 7.64
C VAL A 61 -15.10 -0.50 7.53
N CYS A 62 -14.02 0.23 7.26
CA CYS A 62 -14.07 1.65 6.93
C CYS A 62 -13.45 1.92 5.56
N HIS A 63 -14.07 2.82 4.78
CA HIS A 63 -13.42 3.41 3.62
C HIS A 63 -12.56 4.60 4.08
N ASN A 64 -11.27 4.54 3.78
CA ASN A 64 -10.31 5.59 4.11
C ASN A 64 -9.87 6.30 2.81
N PRO A 65 -10.46 7.47 2.49
CA PRO A 65 -10.15 8.19 1.26
C PRO A 65 -8.70 8.68 1.22
N LEU A 66 -8.06 8.97 2.36
CA LEU A 66 -6.65 9.35 2.37
C LEU A 66 -5.76 8.15 2.01
N LEU A 67 -6.02 6.98 2.60
CA LEU A 67 -5.26 5.78 2.31
C LEU A 67 -5.43 5.35 0.84
N GLU A 68 -6.62 5.54 0.26
CA GLU A 68 -6.86 5.33 -1.16
C GLU A 68 -5.98 6.26 -2.02
N GLN A 69 -5.99 7.57 -1.72
CA GLN A 69 -5.16 8.55 -2.44
C GLN A 69 -3.67 8.24 -2.30
N GLU A 70 -3.20 7.89 -1.10
CA GLU A 70 -1.82 7.50 -0.87
C GLU A 70 -1.44 6.23 -1.63
N ARG A 71 -2.32 5.22 -1.63
CA ARG A 71 -2.12 3.99 -2.42
C ARG A 71 -2.06 4.30 -3.91
N LYS A 72 -2.92 5.17 -4.42
CA LYS A 72 -2.90 5.62 -5.81
C LYS A 72 -1.57 6.31 -6.14
N ARG A 73 -1.16 7.30 -5.33
CA ARG A 73 0.11 8.02 -5.51
C ARG A 73 1.31 7.09 -5.47
N LYS A 74 1.36 6.20 -4.47
CA LYS A 74 2.44 5.23 -4.31
C LYS A 74 2.50 4.25 -5.48
N ARG A 75 1.35 3.76 -5.94
CA ARG A 75 1.26 2.89 -7.12
C ARG A 75 1.81 3.60 -8.35
N GLU A 76 1.36 4.82 -8.62
CA GLU A 76 1.82 5.58 -9.78
C GLU A 76 3.34 5.80 -9.75
N ALA A 77 3.89 6.20 -8.60
CA ALA A 77 5.32 6.38 -8.43
C ALA A 77 6.12 5.08 -8.69
N LEU A 78 5.59 3.92 -8.25
CA LEU A 78 6.21 2.61 -8.52
C LEU A 78 6.11 2.21 -9.99
N LEU A 79 5.00 2.53 -10.66
CA LEU A 79 4.80 2.27 -12.08
C LEU A 79 5.77 3.13 -12.91
N GLU A 80 5.84 4.44 -12.67
CA GLU A 80 6.79 5.34 -13.34
C GLU A 80 8.26 4.91 -13.12
N ALA A 81 8.61 4.49 -11.90
CA ALA A 81 9.96 4.01 -11.61
C ALA A 81 10.28 2.72 -12.39
N THR A 82 9.29 1.84 -12.54
CA THR A 82 9.40 0.62 -13.33
C THR A 82 9.55 0.93 -14.82
N GLU A 83 8.71 1.82 -15.36
CA GLU A 83 8.78 2.30 -16.75
C GLU A 83 10.16 2.87 -17.08
N LYS A 84 10.71 3.74 -16.21
CA LYS A 84 12.07 4.28 -16.37
C LYS A 84 13.13 3.17 -16.43
N GLY A 85 12.97 2.13 -15.61
CA GLY A 85 13.85 0.97 -15.62
C GLY A 85 13.76 0.15 -16.91
N LEU A 86 12.55 -0.17 -17.36
CA LEU A 86 12.31 -0.93 -18.60
C LEU A 86 12.76 -0.13 -19.83
N GLU A 87 12.52 1.18 -19.85
CA GLU A 87 12.94 2.06 -20.93
C GLU A 87 14.47 2.15 -21.05
N LYS A 88 15.18 2.14 -19.93
CA LYS A 88 16.65 2.05 -19.92
C LYS A 88 17.14 0.76 -20.57
N ILE A 89 16.48 -0.37 -20.29
CA ILE A 89 16.81 -1.66 -20.92
C ILE A 89 16.52 -1.60 -22.43
N ARG A 90 15.37 -1.06 -22.83
CA ARG A 90 15.00 -0.88 -24.25
C ARG A 90 16.05 -0.09 -25.02
N LYS A 91 16.49 1.05 -24.46
CA LYS A 91 17.55 1.88 -25.04
C LYS A 91 18.90 1.15 -25.12
N GLU A 92 19.27 0.39 -24.09
CA GLU A 92 20.51 -0.39 -24.09
C GLU A 92 20.51 -1.46 -25.20
N VAL A 93 19.40 -2.21 -25.32
CA VAL A 93 19.22 -3.24 -26.34
C VAL A 93 19.29 -2.62 -27.74
N ALA A 94 18.56 -1.53 -27.99
CA ALA A 94 18.56 -0.85 -29.28
C ALA A 94 19.93 -0.27 -29.69
N ARG A 95 20.76 0.14 -28.72
CA ARG A 95 22.09 0.72 -28.97
C ARG A 95 23.13 -0.33 -29.40
N ARG A 96 23.01 -1.58 -28.94
CA ARG A 96 24.02 -2.62 -29.18
C ARG A 96 23.82 -3.34 -30.52
N LYS A 97 24.34 -2.74 -31.60
CA LYS A 97 24.25 -3.31 -32.97
C LYS A 97 25.30 -4.38 -33.28
N LYS A 98 26.54 -4.23 -32.78
CA LYS A 98 27.66 -5.15 -33.11
C LYS A 98 27.65 -6.45 -32.31
N LYS A 99 27.21 -6.38 -31.06
CA LYS A 99 27.05 -7.55 -30.18
C LYS A 99 25.70 -7.44 -29.48
N PRO A 100 24.62 -7.90 -30.15
CA PRO A 100 23.28 -7.90 -29.59
C PRO A 100 23.24 -8.60 -28.23
N LEU A 101 22.37 -8.14 -27.34
CA LEU A 101 22.10 -8.85 -26.10
C LEU A 101 21.29 -10.10 -26.39
N LYS A 102 21.65 -11.22 -25.77
CA LYS A 102 20.85 -12.43 -25.83
C LYS A 102 19.57 -12.27 -25.04
N ALA A 103 18.55 -13.06 -25.37
CA ALA A 103 17.25 -13.00 -24.71
C ALA A 103 17.36 -13.25 -23.20
N GLU A 104 18.24 -14.15 -22.76
CA GLU A 104 18.46 -14.48 -21.35
C GLU A 104 19.05 -13.28 -20.58
N GLU A 105 19.99 -12.56 -21.19
CA GLU A 105 20.60 -11.37 -20.59
C GLU A 105 19.57 -10.24 -20.42
N ILE A 106 18.69 -10.08 -21.41
CA ILE A 106 17.56 -9.14 -21.35
C ILE A 106 16.59 -9.59 -20.25
N GLY A 107 16.25 -10.87 -20.19
CA GLY A 107 15.35 -11.45 -19.19
C GLY A 107 15.83 -11.22 -17.75
N VAL A 108 17.12 -11.44 -17.48
CA VAL A 108 17.72 -11.17 -16.16
C VAL A 108 17.60 -9.69 -15.79
N LYS A 109 17.84 -8.77 -16.73
CA LYS A 109 17.72 -7.32 -16.48
C LYS A 109 16.27 -6.93 -16.22
N VAL A 110 15.33 -7.43 -17.00
CA VAL A 110 13.89 -7.18 -16.83
C VAL A 110 13.41 -7.72 -15.50
N GLY A 111 13.77 -8.96 -15.15
CA GLY A 111 13.43 -9.58 -13.87
C GLY A 111 13.92 -8.78 -12.66
N LYS A 112 15.14 -8.21 -12.72
CA LYS A 112 15.67 -7.32 -11.67
C LYS A 112 14.82 -6.05 -11.50
N VAL A 113 14.39 -5.43 -12.59
CA VAL A 113 13.54 -4.22 -12.53
C VAL A 113 12.16 -4.57 -11.98
N LEU A 114 11.50 -5.61 -12.49
CA LEU A 114 10.16 -6.00 -12.06
C LEU A 114 10.15 -6.50 -10.61
N GLY A 115 11.15 -7.28 -10.21
CA GLY A 115 11.29 -7.79 -8.84
C GLY A 115 11.54 -6.71 -7.79
N ARG A 116 12.22 -5.61 -8.18
CA ARG A 116 12.49 -4.48 -7.29
C ARG A 116 11.22 -3.73 -6.89
N TYR A 117 10.33 -3.46 -7.84
CA TYR A 117 9.14 -2.62 -7.61
C TYR A 117 7.85 -3.41 -7.39
N LYS A 118 7.84 -4.73 -7.66
CA LYS A 118 6.71 -5.64 -7.40
C LYS A 118 5.37 -5.24 -8.04
N VAL A 119 5.44 -4.48 -9.14
CA VAL A 119 4.27 -4.03 -9.95
C VAL A 119 4.25 -4.68 -11.33
N GLY A 120 4.96 -5.80 -11.51
CA GLY A 120 5.12 -6.45 -12.81
C GLY A 120 3.82 -6.87 -13.51
N LYS A 121 2.73 -7.11 -12.75
CA LYS A 121 1.41 -7.44 -13.31
C LYS A 121 0.82 -6.35 -14.22
N HIS A 122 1.34 -5.12 -14.15
CA HIS A 122 0.88 -3.97 -14.94
C HIS A 122 1.64 -3.80 -16.25
N PHE A 123 2.57 -4.69 -16.59
CA PHE A 123 3.41 -4.56 -17.78
C PHE A 123 3.33 -5.82 -18.63
N ASP A 124 3.19 -5.60 -19.94
CA ASP A 124 3.49 -6.61 -20.95
C ASP A 124 4.89 -6.35 -21.50
N TYR A 125 5.60 -7.42 -21.80
CA TYR A 125 6.90 -7.32 -22.44
C TYR A 125 7.16 -8.50 -23.37
N GLN A 126 7.90 -8.22 -24.44
CA GLN A 126 8.40 -9.19 -25.39
C GLN A 126 9.90 -9.00 -25.50
N MET A 127 10.64 -10.11 -25.46
CA MET A 127 12.07 -10.11 -25.63
C MET A 127 12.49 -11.17 -26.64
N GLY A 128 13.52 -10.86 -27.40
CA GLY A 128 14.20 -11.75 -28.31
C GLY A 128 15.65 -11.31 -28.44
N GLU A 129 16.44 -12.00 -29.27
CA GLU A 129 17.83 -11.62 -29.49
C GLU A 129 17.92 -10.20 -30.07
N GLY A 130 18.59 -9.29 -29.36
CA GLY A 130 18.72 -7.88 -29.76
C GLY A 130 17.41 -7.08 -29.79
N ARG A 131 16.29 -7.63 -29.30
CA ARG A 131 14.98 -6.98 -29.34
C ARG A 131 14.31 -6.99 -27.97
N PHE A 132 13.86 -5.83 -27.53
CA PHE A 132 13.06 -5.69 -26.33
C PHE A 132 11.97 -4.65 -26.55
N ALA A 133 10.73 -5.02 -26.24
CA ALA A 133 9.57 -4.15 -26.29
C ALA A 133 8.73 -4.35 -25.03
N TRP A 134 8.08 -3.30 -24.57
CA TRP A 134 7.21 -3.34 -23.40
C TRP A 134 6.07 -2.32 -23.54
N SER A 135 4.96 -2.57 -22.84
CA SER A 135 3.84 -1.65 -22.73
C SER A 135 3.23 -1.72 -21.34
N ARG A 136 2.61 -0.62 -20.91
CA ARG A 136 1.79 -0.59 -19.69
C ARG A 136 0.39 -1.08 -20.02
N ARG A 137 -0.12 -2.00 -19.22
CA ARG A 137 -1.52 -2.44 -19.29
C ARG A 137 -2.43 -1.32 -18.78
N PRO A 138 -3.59 -1.07 -19.41
CA PRO A 138 -4.59 -0.18 -18.85
C PRO A 138 -5.03 -0.68 -17.46
N GLU A 139 -5.33 0.25 -16.54
CA GLU A 139 -5.83 -0.14 -15.22
C GLU A 139 -7.13 -0.93 -15.35
N SER A 140 -7.21 -2.07 -14.66
CA SER A 140 -8.46 -2.79 -14.37
C SER A 140 -8.92 -2.47 -12.95
#